data_AF-A0AAW8JM17-F1
#
_entry.id   AF-A0AAW8JM17-F1
#
_cell.length_a   1.000
_cell.length_b   1.000
_cell.length_c   1.000
_cell.angle_alpha   90.00
_cell.angle_beta   90.00
_cell.angle_gamma   90.00
#
_symmetry.space_group_name_H-M   'P 1'
#
loop_
_entity.id
_entity.type
_entity.pdbx_description
1 polymer ?
#
loop_
_entity_poly.entity_id
_entity_poly.type
_entity_poly.pdbx_seq_one_letter_code
_entity_poly.pdbx_strand_id
1 'polypeptide(L)'
;MKTKWLYKMNFLKIIYLGFFLILGGCTKMFEEEQNLYFNFRVEENTKLPNLNVNLYTYDSESGSKWYGLVKKQTVIKKGQYLEQELKSINSDWHALYIYNGDSSKFMYDDHIFRGAIYHLTYIFKIDGLLTQSRITRSEHGGDDEFFMKYKELEDAEQKGFNYYNPIDARYEINDIQPDNLNTLKKMTFDELKNVDKILAKDIFKLNQLTLEQKKALAEIHQHKQFKIPVD
;
A
#
# COMPACT_ATOMS: atom_id res chain seq x y z
N MET A 1 38.17 -8.38 52.16
CA MET A 1 37.59 -9.18 51.05
C MET A 1 36.22 -8.69 50.55
N LYS A 2 35.86 -7.39 50.68
CA LYS A 2 34.53 -6.85 50.27
C LYS A 2 34.57 -5.89 49.07
N THR A 3 35.74 -5.39 48.66
CA THR A 3 35.90 -4.38 47.60
C THR A 3 35.86 -4.95 46.17
N LYS A 4 36.26 -6.21 45.96
CA LYS A 4 36.19 -6.84 44.62
C LYS A 4 34.76 -7.15 44.15
N TRP A 5 33.79 -7.22 45.07
CA TRP A 5 32.40 -7.59 44.74
C TRP A 5 31.57 -6.39 44.25
N LEU A 6 31.77 -5.22 44.87
CA LEU A 6 31.12 -3.95 44.46
C LEU A 6 31.51 -3.51 43.04
N TYR A 7 32.77 -3.71 42.63
CA TYR A 7 33.21 -3.42 41.25
C TYR A 7 32.58 -4.36 40.22
N LYS A 8 32.42 -5.66 40.53
CA LYS A 8 31.75 -6.62 39.64
C LYS A 8 30.27 -6.29 39.45
N MET A 9 29.59 -5.83 40.50
CA MET A 9 28.16 -5.49 40.45
C MET A 9 27.88 -4.21 39.63
N ASN A 10 28.80 -3.23 39.66
CA ASN A 10 28.72 -2.03 38.82
C ASN A 10 29.09 -2.33 37.35
N PHE A 11 30.05 -3.21 37.09
CA PHE A 11 30.42 -3.60 35.72
C PHE A 11 29.29 -4.35 35.01
N LEU A 12 28.58 -5.25 35.71
CA LEU A 12 27.42 -5.95 35.15
C LEU A 12 26.28 -4.98 34.82
N LYS A 13 26.02 -3.97 35.67
CA LYS A 13 25.00 -2.95 35.43
C LYS A 13 25.33 -2.05 34.23
N ILE A 14 26.60 -1.72 34.03
CA ILE A 14 27.07 -0.96 32.85
C ILE A 14 26.93 -1.80 31.57
N ILE A 15 27.23 -3.10 31.64
CA ILE A 15 26.99 -4.02 30.51
C ILE A 15 25.50 -4.11 30.19
N TYR A 16 24.62 -4.24 31.18
CA TYR A 16 23.17 -4.25 30.96
C TYR A 16 22.64 -2.92 30.40
N LEU A 17 23.19 -1.78 30.83
CA LEU A 17 22.84 -0.46 30.28
C LEU A 17 23.31 -0.30 28.83
N GLY A 18 24.52 -0.80 28.50
CA GLY A 18 25.04 -0.86 27.14
C GLY A 18 24.23 -1.81 26.26
N PHE A 19 23.80 -2.96 26.79
CA PHE A 19 22.93 -3.90 26.10
C PHE A 19 21.51 -3.32 25.87
N PHE A 20 20.98 -2.54 26.82
CA PHE A 20 19.71 -1.82 26.65
C PHE A 20 19.81 -0.65 25.65
N LEU A 21 20.95 0.03 25.57
CA LEU A 21 21.20 1.09 24.59
C LEU A 21 21.46 0.54 23.17
N ILE A 22 22.06 -0.65 23.07
CA ILE A 22 22.24 -1.35 21.78
C ILE A 22 20.91 -1.97 21.33
N LEU A 23 20.15 -2.64 22.22
CA LEU A 23 18.84 -3.20 21.88
C LEU A 23 17.76 -2.13 21.67
N GLY A 24 17.80 -1.02 22.40
CA GLY A 24 16.91 0.13 22.21
C GLY A 24 17.34 1.04 21.05
N GLY A 25 18.60 0.94 20.60
CA GLY A 25 19.15 1.68 19.45
C GLY A 25 19.03 0.93 18.12
N CYS A 26 18.92 -0.40 18.13
CA CYS A 26 18.78 -1.22 16.93
C CYS A 26 17.37 -1.29 16.33
N THR A 27 16.33 -0.76 16.98
CA THR A 27 14.97 -0.75 16.40
C THR A 27 14.75 0.38 15.39
N LYS A 28 15.68 1.33 15.27
CA LYS A 28 15.64 2.36 14.21
C LYS A 28 16.35 1.93 12.91
N MET A 29 16.86 0.70 12.83
CA MET A 29 17.73 0.27 11.73
C MET A 29 16.99 -0.36 10.55
N PHE A 30 15.64 -0.43 10.54
CA PHE A 30 14.86 -0.98 9.42
C PHE A 30 13.49 -0.29 9.23
N GLU A 31 13.43 1.04 9.30
CA GLU A 31 12.41 1.78 8.52
C GLU A 31 13.04 2.08 7.16
N GLU A 32 13.34 1.03 6.38
CA GLU A 32 13.88 1.23 5.03
C GLU A 32 12.73 1.68 4.13
N GLU A 33 12.66 2.98 3.88
CA GLU A 33 11.66 3.62 3.02
C GLU A 33 11.68 2.98 1.63
N GLN A 34 10.52 2.52 1.19
CA GLN A 34 10.35 2.04 -0.17
C GLN A 34 9.94 3.19 -1.08
N ASN A 35 10.71 3.43 -2.14
CA ASN A 35 10.48 4.55 -3.04
C ASN A 35 10.14 4.04 -4.44
N LEU A 36 8.93 4.34 -4.91
CA LEU A 36 8.48 4.05 -6.28
C LEU A 36 8.48 5.35 -7.09
N TYR A 37 9.21 5.37 -8.19
CA TYR A 37 9.27 6.46 -9.15
C TYR A 37 8.58 6.02 -10.44
N PHE A 38 7.40 6.57 -10.71
CA PHE A 38 6.62 6.28 -11.89
C PHE A 38 6.94 7.28 -13.00
N ASN A 39 7.09 6.79 -14.24
CA ASN A 39 7.23 7.60 -15.45
C ASN A 39 6.25 7.09 -16.51
N PHE A 40 5.33 7.94 -16.95
CA PHE A 40 4.29 7.60 -17.91
C PHE A 40 4.59 8.18 -19.28
N ARG A 41 4.50 7.34 -20.33
CA ARG A 41 4.80 7.71 -21.72
C ARG A 41 3.80 7.11 -22.68
N VAL A 42 3.45 7.86 -23.70
CA VAL A 42 2.78 7.40 -24.92
C VAL A 42 3.87 7.25 -25.98
N GLU A 43 3.82 6.16 -26.75
CA GLU A 43 4.79 5.90 -27.82
C GLU A 43 4.91 7.10 -28.77
N GLU A 44 6.13 7.37 -29.25
CA GLU A 44 6.37 8.48 -30.17
C GLU A 44 5.47 8.37 -31.41
N ASN A 45 5.01 9.53 -31.90
CA ASN A 45 4.10 9.65 -33.05
C ASN A 45 2.72 8.98 -32.87
N THR A 46 2.40 8.49 -31.69
CA THR A 46 1.09 7.93 -31.36
C THR A 46 0.19 8.96 -30.67
N LYS A 47 -1.08 9.03 -31.06
CA LYS A 47 -2.11 9.81 -30.37
C LYS A 47 -3.19 8.87 -29.83
N LEU A 48 -3.40 8.88 -28.51
CA LEU A 48 -4.43 8.08 -27.83
C LEU A 48 -5.46 9.00 -27.16
N PRO A 49 -6.33 9.67 -27.94
CA PRO A 49 -7.26 10.68 -27.41
C PRO A 49 -8.29 10.13 -26.42
N ASN A 50 -8.50 8.81 -26.42
CA ASN A 50 -9.41 8.13 -25.51
C ASN A 50 -8.68 7.46 -24.33
N LEU A 51 -7.34 7.56 -24.25
CA LEU A 51 -6.57 6.98 -23.17
C LEU A 51 -6.80 7.72 -21.86
N ASN A 52 -7.18 6.97 -20.83
CA ASN A 52 -7.26 7.42 -19.46
C ASN A 52 -6.57 6.39 -18.58
N VAL A 53 -5.79 6.85 -17.62
CA VAL A 53 -4.99 5.99 -16.75
C VAL A 53 -5.13 6.48 -15.32
N ASN A 54 -5.55 5.57 -14.45
CA ASN A 54 -5.54 5.76 -13.01
C ASN A 54 -4.43 4.92 -12.38
N LEU A 55 -3.59 5.56 -11.58
CA LEU A 55 -2.63 4.92 -10.69
C LEU A 55 -3.27 4.71 -9.31
N TYR A 56 -3.14 3.51 -8.81
CA TYR A 56 -3.50 3.12 -7.45
C TYR A 56 -2.22 2.69 -6.76
N THR A 57 -1.86 3.36 -5.68
CA THR A 57 -0.72 2.98 -4.83
C THR A 57 -1.24 2.53 -3.48
N TYR A 58 -0.68 1.43 -2.96
CA TYR A 58 -1.18 0.78 -1.76
C TYR A 58 -0.08 0.64 -0.72
N ASP A 59 -0.46 0.91 0.52
CA ASP A 59 0.40 0.83 1.70
C ASP A 59 -0.32 -0.02 2.76
N SER A 60 0.35 -1.00 3.34
CA SER A 60 -0.20 -1.86 4.39
C SER A 60 -0.17 -1.22 5.79
N GLU A 61 0.50 -0.10 5.99
CA GLU A 61 0.69 0.56 7.29
C GLU A 61 -0.51 1.42 7.76
N SER A 62 -1.73 0.90 7.61
CA SER A 62 -2.95 1.59 8.05
C SER A 62 -3.13 1.67 9.58
N GLY A 63 -2.23 1.07 10.35
CA GLY A 63 -2.44 0.81 11.79
C GLY A 63 -3.54 -0.21 12.07
N SER A 64 -3.99 -0.96 11.05
CA SER A 64 -4.90 -2.08 11.19
C SER A 64 -4.55 -3.18 10.20
N LYS A 65 -4.30 -4.38 10.71
CA LYS A 65 -4.04 -5.55 9.84
C LYS A 65 -5.22 -5.94 8.94
N TRP A 66 -6.39 -5.34 9.14
CA TRP A 66 -7.61 -5.63 8.39
C TRP A 66 -7.72 -4.82 7.11
N TYR A 67 -7.09 -3.64 7.07
CA TYR A 67 -7.22 -2.67 6.00
C TYR A 67 -5.86 -2.26 5.48
N GLY A 68 -5.72 -2.18 4.16
CA GLY A 68 -4.65 -1.39 3.56
C GLY A 68 -5.09 0.06 3.42
N LEU A 69 -4.14 0.90 3.05
CA LEU A 69 -4.35 2.23 2.52
C LEU A 69 -4.28 2.20 1.00
N VAL A 70 -4.98 3.11 0.36
CA VAL A 70 -4.92 3.30 -1.09
C VAL A 70 -4.93 4.78 -1.41
N LYS A 71 -4.02 5.21 -2.30
CA LYS A 71 -4.02 6.52 -2.92
C LYS A 71 -4.33 6.35 -4.40
N LYS A 72 -5.32 7.09 -4.89
CA LYS A 72 -5.88 6.97 -6.25
C LYS A 72 -5.66 8.28 -7.01
N GLN A 73 -5.03 8.21 -8.18
CA GLN A 73 -4.68 9.39 -8.98
C GLN A 73 -4.93 9.13 -10.46
N THR A 74 -5.57 10.05 -11.16
CA THR A 74 -5.59 10.04 -12.63
C THR A 74 -4.29 10.65 -13.15
N VAL A 75 -3.45 9.85 -13.81
CA VAL A 75 -2.17 10.32 -14.35
C VAL A 75 -2.26 10.72 -15.83
N ILE A 76 -3.19 10.12 -16.57
CA ILE A 76 -3.50 10.49 -17.96
C ILE A 76 -5.02 10.61 -18.12
N LYS A 77 -5.48 11.68 -18.78
CA LYS A 77 -6.89 11.90 -19.11
C LYS A 77 -7.03 12.31 -20.57
N LYS A 78 -7.80 11.55 -21.35
CA LYS A 78 -7.99 11.77 -22.80
C LYS A 78 -6.67 11.97 -23.56
N GLY A 79 -5.67 11.15 -23.25
CA GLY A 79 -4.33 11.22 -23.82
C GLY A 79 -3.45 12.38 -23.36
N GLN A 80 -3.94 13.24 -22.46
CA GLN A 80 -3.15 14.32 -21.85
C GLN A 80 -2.58 13.87 -20.51
N TYR A 81 -1.29 14.10 -20.28
CA TYR A 81 -0.67 13.88 -18.98
C TYR A 81 -1.18 14.92 -17.99
N LEU A 82 -1.68 14.44 -16.86
CA LEU A 82 -1.90 15.27 -15.67
C LEU A 82 -0.67 15.24 -14.78
N GLU A 83 -0.05 14.06 -14.64
CA GLU A 83 1.26 13.88 -14.03
C GLU A 83 2.06 12.87 -14.84
N GLN A 84 3.17 13.33 -15.44
CA GLN A 84 4.05 12.48 -16.24
C GLN A 84 5.00 11.66 -15.36
N GLU A 85 5.45 12.25 -14.24
CA GLU A 85 6.35 11.64 -13.29
C GLU A 85 5.77 11.77 -11.89
N LEU A 86 5.83 10.68 -11.11
CA LEU A 86 5.25 10.63 -9.77
C LEU A 86 6.15 9.84 -8.84
N LYS A 87 6.33 10.34 -7.61
CA LYS A 87 6.99 9.61 -6.53
C LYS A 87 5.96 9.12 -5.53
N SER A 88 6.02 7.84 -5.16
CA SER A 88 5.29 7.29 -4.02
C SER A 88 6.28 6.73 -3.01
N ILE A 89 6.00 6.98 -1.73
CA ILE A 89 6.82 6.57 -0.59
C ILE A 89 6.00 5.55 0.20
N ASN A 90 6.64 4.48 0.66
CA ASN A 90 6.06 3.40 1.48
C ASN A 90 4.88 2.67 0.80
N SER A 91 4.87 2.62 -0.53
CA SER A 91 3.92 1.78 -1.25
C SER A 91 4.46 0.37 -1.42
N ASP A 92 3.75 -0.60 -0.84
CA ASP A 92 4.09 -2.03 -0.92
C ASP A 92 3.74 -2.61 -2.31
N TRP A 93 2.71 -2.07 -2.97
CA TRP A 93 2.29 -2.48 -4.31
C TRP A 93 1.52 -1.38 -5.02
N HIS A 94 1.32 -1.55 -6.33
CA HIS A 94 0.55 -0.60 -7.12
C HIS A 94 -0.24 -1.29 -8.23
N ALA A 95 -1.21 -0.57 -8.77
CA ALA A 95 -2.00 -1.01 -9.90
C ALA A 95 -2.28 0.14 -10.87
N LEU A 96 -2.40 -0.20 -12.15
CA LEU A 96 -2.89 0.71 -13.18
C LEU A 96 -4.25 0.23 -13.68
N TYR A 97 -5.21 1.14 -13.69
CA TYR A 97 -6.48 0.96 -14.40
C TYR A 97 -6.45 1.81 -15.66
N ILE A 98 -6.48 1.17 -16.82
CA ILE A 98 -6.31 1.79 -18.13
C ILE A 98 -7.62 1.67 -18.88
N TYR A 99 -8.14 2.79 -19.36
CA TYR A 99 -9.36 2.84 -20.15
C TYR A 99 -9.10 3.58 -21.45
N ASN A 100 -9.39 2.96 -22.60
CA ASN A 100 -9.12 3.53 -23.92
C ASN A 100 -10.40 3.89 -24.71
N GLY A 101 -11.56 3.93 -24.06
CA GLY A 101 -12.87 4.15 -24.69
C GLY A 101 -13.65 2.85 -24.91
N ASP A 102 -12.98 1.83 -25.46
CA ASP A 102 -13.64 0.58 -25.89
C ASP A 102 -13.33 -0.60 -24.97
N SER A 103 -12.26 -0.50 -24.18
CA SER A 103 -11.80 -1.57 -23.29
C SER A 103 -11.21 -1.00 -22.01
N SER A 104 -11.25 -1.82 -20.95
CA SER A 104 -10.55 -1.57 -19.70
C SER A 104 -9.49 -2.65 -19.47
N LYS A 105 -8.30 -2.24 -19.06
CA LYS A 105 -7.21 -3.14 -18.69
C LYS A 105 -6.78 -2.85 -17.26
N PHE A 106 -6.46 -3.90 -16.54
CA PHE A 106 -5.94 -3.83 -15.18
C PHE A 106 -4.55 -4.44 -15.12
N MET A 107 -3.64 -3.71 -14.53
CA MET A 107 -2.29 -4.17 -14.23
C MET A 107 -2.05 -4.03 -12.74
N TYR A 108 -1.33 -4.98 -12.19
CA TYR A 108 -0.98 -5.07 -10.77
C TYR A 108 0.46 -5.55 -10.66
N ASP A 109 1.19 -4.99 -9.70
CA ASP A 109 2.55 -5.40 -9.41
C ASP A 109 2.89 -5.22 -7.93
N ASP A 110 3.52 -6.26 -7.40
CA ASP A 110 3.91 -6.43 -6.00
C ASP A 110 5.38 -6.10 -5.82
N HIS A 111 5.68 -5.17 -4.93
CA HIS A 111 7.05 -4.76 -4.70
C HIS A 111 7.57 -5.38 -3.41
N ILE A 112 8.03 -6.63 -3.53
CA ILE A 112 8.35 -7.53 -2.41
C ILE A 112 9.55 -7.06 -1.56
N PHE A 113 10.35 -6.10 -2.01
CA PHE A 113 11.58 -5.68 -1.31
C PHE A 113 11.44 -4.26 -0.73
N ARG A 114 11.18 -4.17 0.57
CA ARG A 114 11.35 -2.92 1.34
C ARG A 114 12.82 -2.48 1.31
N GLY A 115 13.06 -1.18 1.32
CA GLY A 115 14.39 -0.57 1.14
C GLY A 115 14.90 -0.45 -0.30
N ALA A 116 14.20 -1.03 -1.28
CA ALA A 116 14.55 -0.82 -2.67
C ALA A 116 13.94 0.49 -3.22
N ILE A 117 14.72 1.14 -4.09
CA ILE A 117 14.22 2.18 -4.98
C ILE A 117 13.81 1.50 -6.29
N TYR A 118 12.57 1.71 -6.71
CA TYR A 118 12.05 1.22 -7.98
C TYR A 118 11.80 2.41 -8.89
N HIS A 119 12.48 2.43 -10.04
CA HIS A 119 12.06 3.24 -11.18
C HIS A 119 11.12 2.38 -12.02
N LEU A 120 9.96 2.91 -12.42
CA LEU A 120 8.92 2.19 -13.14
C LEU A 120 8.50 3.06 -14.33
N THR A 121 8.87 2.66 -15.54
CA THR A 121 8.42 3.34 -16.76
C THR A 121 7.24 2.59 -17.36
N TYR A 122 6.25 3.32 -17.88
CA TYR A 122 5.07 2.76 -18.54
C TYR A 122 4.90 3.38 -19.91
N ILE A 123 4.94 2.55 -20.96
CA ILE A 123 4.79 3.01 -22.34
C ILE A 123 3.47 2.49 -22.93
N PHE A 124 2.56 3.40 -23.26
CA PHE A 124 1.23 3.11 -23.84
C PHE A 124 1.27 3.15 -25.37
N LYS A 125 0.72 2.11 -26.02
CA LYS A 125 0.66 1.92 -27.49
C LYS A 125 -0.77 1.81 -28.03
N ILE A 126 -0.92 1.87 -29.36
CA ILE A 126 -2.21 1.93 -30.09
C ILE A 126 -3.12 0.73 -29.85
N ASP A 127 -2.57 -0.47 -29.76
CA ASP A 127 -3.28 -1.72 -29.44
C ASP A 127 -3.68 -1.82 -27.95
N GLY A 128 -3.46 -0.75 -27.18
CA GLY A 128 -3.63 -0.72 -25.74
C GLY A 128 -2.64 -1.63 -25.02
N LEU A 129 -1.58 -2.09 -25.69
CA LEU A 129 -0.54 -2.91 -25.09
C LEU A 129 0.42 -2.01 -24.34
N LEU A 130 0.44 -2.17 -23.02
CA LEU A 130 1.43 -1.56 -22.15
C LEU A 130 2.74 -2.31 -22.35
N THR A 131 3.81 -1.66 -22.81
CA THR A 131 5.13 -2.30 -22.90
C THR A 131 6.12 -1.63 -21.94
N GLN A 132 6.88 -2.49 -21.25
CA GLN A 132 8.14 -2.25 -20.55
C GLN A 132 8.10 -1.37 -19.29
N SER A 133 8.07 -2.04 -18.13
CA SER A 133 8.61 -1.51 -16.87
C SER A 133 10.09 -1.88 -16.79
N ARG A 134 11.00 -0.91 -16.91
CA ARG A 134 12.38 -1.11 -16.46
C ARG A 134 12.42 -0.87 -14.97
N ILE A 135 12.81 -1.86 -14.18
CA ILE A 135 13.05 -1.73 -12.74
C ILE A 135 14.56 -1.57 -12.53
N THR A 136 14.99 -0.38 -12.10
CA THR A 136 16.37 -0.17 -11.63
C THR A 136 16.36 -0.22 -10.11
N ARG A 137 17.03 -1.22 -9.50
CA ARG A 137 17.22 -1.32 -8.04
C ARG A 137 18.57 -0.70 -7.66
N SER A 138 18.55 0.44 -6.98
CA SER A 138 19.77 1.19 -6.67
C SER A 138 20.71 0.49 -5.66
N GLU A 139 20.20 -0.30 -4.71
CA GLU A 139 21.04 -0.85 -3.63
C GLU A 139 21.51 -2.29 -3.83
N HIS A 140 20.93 -3.07 -4.75
CA HIS A 140 21.25 -4.49 -4.91
C HIS A 140 21.79 -4.88 -6.31
N GLY A 141 22.14 -3.89 -7.13
CA GLY A 141 22.93 -4.11 -8.35
C GLY A 141 22.23 -4.97 -9.40
N GLY A 142 21.18 -4.44 -10.01
CA GLY A 142 20.56 -5.05 -11.19
C GLY A 142 19.61 -4.09 -11.88
N ASP A 143 19.81 -3.93 -13.19
CA ASP A 143 18.78 -3.45 -14.11
C ASP A 143 18.08 -4.69 -14.65
N ASP A 144 16.89 -4.99 -14.13
CA ASP A 144 16.07 -6.04 -14.71
C ASP A 144 14.96 -5.40 -15.55
N GLU A 145 14.97 -5.72 -16.84
CA GLU A 145 13.87 -5.39 -17.74
C GLU A 145 12.88 -6.55 -17.74
N PHE A 146 11.69 -6.34 -17.16
CA PHE A 146 10.62 -7.32 -17.19
C PHE A 146 9.41 -6.77 -17.95
N PHE A 147 8.78 -7.64 -18.73
CA PHE A 147 7.50 -7.36 -19.36
C PHE A 147 6.38 -7.70 -18.39
N MET A 148 5.69 -6.68 -17.90
CA MET A 148 4.54 -6.85 -17.01
C MET A 148 3.34 -7.42 -17.78
N LYS A 149 2.70 -8.44 -17.21
CA LYS A 149 1.45 -9.00 -17.74
C LYS A 149 0.27 -8.14 -17.24
N TYR A 150 -0.64 -7.78 -18.13
CA TYR A 150 -1.91 -7.14 -17.80
C TYR A 150 -3.06 -8.14 -17.96
N LYS A 151 -4.17 -7.89 -17.27
CA LYS A 151 -5.45 -8.59 -17.45
C LYS A 151 -6.42 -7.66 -18.20
N GLU A 152 -6.98 -8.13 -19.30
CA GLU A 152 -8.15 -7.47 -19.91
C GLU A 152 -9.38 -7.74 -19.05
N LEU A 153 -10.15 -6.69 -18.77
CA LEU A 153 -11.35 -6.80 -17.96
C LEU A 153 -12.54 -7.19 -18.84
N GLU A 154 -13.26 -8.22 -18.42
CA GLU A 154 -14.50 -8.65 -19.07
C GLU A 154 -15.57 -7.55 -18.98
N ASP A 155 -16.55 -7.56 -19.88
CA ASP A 155 -17.60 -6.52 -19.95
C ASP A 155 -18.31 -6.27 -18.60
N ALA A 156 -18.52 -7.33 -17.80
CA ALA A 156 -19.10 -7.22 -16.47
C ALA A 156 -18.16 -6.57 -15.43
N GLU A 157 -16.85 -6.62 -15.66
CA GLU A 157 -15.80 -6.02 -14.83
C GLU A 157 -15.41 -4.61 -15.32
N GLN A 158 -15.84 -4.21 -16.53
CA GLN A 158 -15.57 -2.88 -17.08
C GLN A 158 -16.25 -1.82 -16.22
N LYS A 159 -15.45 -1.18 -15.39
CA LYS A 159 -15.82 0.06 -14.72
C LYS A 159 -15.49 1.18 -15.69
N GLY A 160 -16.47 2.04 -15.98
CA GLY A 160 -16.22 3.28 -16.71
C GLY A 160 -15.12 4.11 -16.03
N PHE A 161 -14.58 5.07 -16.76
CA PHE A 161 -13.50 5.91 -16.24
C PHE A 161 -13.99 6.78 -15.07
N ASN A 162 -13.44 6.52 -13.88
CA ASN A 162 -13.57 7.40 -12.71
C ASN A 162 -12.39 8.35 -12.68
N TYR A 163 -12.68 9.65 -12.63
CA TYR A 163 -11.65 10.68 -12.48
C TYR A 163 -11.27 10.87 -11.02
N TYR A 164 -9.97 10.78 -10.71
CA TYR A 164 -9.41 11.09 -9.40
C TYR A 164 -8.47 12.29 -9.55
N ASN A 165 -8.83 13.42 -8.95
CA ASN A 165 -8.03 14.63 -9.04
C ASN A 165 -6.66 14.42 -8.37
N PRO A 166 -5.53 14.55 -9.10
CA PRO A 166 -4.21 14.32 -8.52
C PRO A 166 -3.86 15.30 -7.39
N ILE A 167 -4.38 16.53 -7.46
CA ILE A 167 -4.13 17.59 -6.47
C ILE A 167 -4.71 17.23 -5.09
N ASP A 168 -5.86 16.56 -5.07
CA ASP A 168 -6.57 16.21 -3.82
C ASP A 168 -6.22 14.79 -3.32
N ALA A 169 -5.36 14.08 -4.06
CA ALA A 169 -5.10 12.68 -3.84
C ALA A 169 -4.30 12.47 -2.56
N ARG A 170 -4.86 11.63 -1.69
CA ARG A 170 -4.29 11.26 -0.40
C ARG A 170 -4.56 9.80 -0.11
N TYR A 171 -3.81 9.22 0.83
CA TYR A 171 -4.11 7.87 1.29
C TYR A 171 -5.46 7.80 2.01
N GLU A 172 -6.27 6.83 1.63
CA GLU A 172 -7.57 6.51 2.22
C GLU A 172 -7.60 5.06 2.67
N ILE A 173 -8.43 4.75 3.67
CA ILE A 173 -8.66 3.36 4.10
C ILE A 173 -9.31 2.58 2.95
N ASN A 174 -8.65 1.53 2.48
CA ASN A 174 -9.18 0.64 1.46
C ASN A 174 -10.32 -0.23 2.02
N ASP A 175 -11.12 -0.85 1.16
CA ASP A 175 -12.13 -1.81 1.59
C ASP A 175 -11.50 -3.06 2.21
N ILE A 176 -12.20 -3.65 3.19
CA ILE A 176 -11.76 -4.90 3.80
C ILE A 176 -11.74 -6.01 2.75
N GLN A 177 -10.61 -6.73 2.67
CA GLN A 177 -10.50 -7.89 1.80
C GLN A 177 -11.42 -9.03 2.28
N PRO A 178 -12.01 -9.83 1.36
CA PRO A 178 -12.91 -10.92 1.73
C PRO A 178 -12.31 -11.88 2.76
N ASP A 179 -11.02 -12.22 2.63
CA ASP A 179 -10.33 -13.13 3.54
C ASP A 179 -10.11 -12.54 4.94
N ASN A 180 -9.83 -11.24 5.02
CA ASN A 180 -9.78 -10.52 6.30
C ASN A 180 -11.15 -10.51 6.97
N LEU A 181 -12.21 -10.23 6.21
CA LEU A 181 -13.58 -10.28 6.74
C LEU A 181 -13.97 -11.70 7.19
N ASN A 182 -13.58 -12.72 6.44
CA ASN A 182 -13.82 -14.12 6.80
C ASN A 182 -13.06 -14.53 8.06
N THR A 183 -11.85 -14.00 8.26
CA THR A 183 -11.10 -14.17 9.50
C THR A 183 -11.82 -13.52 10.69
N LEU A 184 -12.30 -12.28 10.54
CA LEU A 184 -13.08 -11.61 11.58
C LEU A 184 -14.38 -12.35 11.93
N LYS A 185 -15.04 -12.98 10.93
CA LYS A 185 -16.25 -13.79 11.15
C LYS A 185 -16.03 -15.03 12.01
N LYS A 186 -14.79 -15.52 12.12
CA LYS A 186 -14.42 -16.68 12.94
C LYS A 186 -14.07 -16.31 14.38
N MET A 187 -13.92 -15.01 14.68
CA MET A 187 -13.57 -14.52 16.00
C MET A 187 -14.81 -14.36 16.89
N THR A 188 -14.63 -14.62 18.17
CA THR A 188 -15.59 -14.35 19.24
C THR A 188 -15.74 -12.85 19.49
N PHE A 189 -16.84 -12.46 20.13
CA PHE A 189 -17.05 -11.08 20.54
C PHE A 189 -15.91 -10.55 21.42
N ASP A 190 -15.38 -11.37 22.33
CA ASP A 190 -14.30 -10.97 23.23
C ASP A 190 -12.98 -10.75 22.51
N GLU A 191 -12.64 -11.58 21.53
CA GLU A 191 -11.45 -11.38 20.69
C GLU A 191 -11.59 -10.10 19.86
N LEU A 192 -12.76 -9.88 19.24
CA LEU A 192 -13.01 -8.72 18.39
C LEU A 192 -12.88 -7.38 19.13
N LYS A 193 -13.07 -7.33 20.45
CA LYS A 193 -12.83 -6.10 21.23
C LYS A 193 -11.36 -5.68 21.23
N ASN A 194 -10.44 -6.64 21.12
CA ASN A 194 -9.01 -6.41 21.35
C ASN A 194 -8.18 -6.33 20.06
N VAL A 195 -8.76 -6.62 18.90
CA VAL A 195 -8.04 -6.50 17.62
C VAL A 195 -7.91 -5.05 17.15
N ASP A 196 -7.08 -4.81 16.14
CA ASP A 196 -6.95 -3.49 15.51
C ASP A 196 -8.30 -2.96 14.99
N LYS A 197 -8.36 -1.65 14.71
CA LYS A 197 -9.59 -0.95 14.34
C LYS A 197 -10.33 -1.63 13.19
N ILE A 198 -11.63 -1.87 13.39
CA ILE A 198 -12.60 -2.32 12.39
C ILE A 198 -13.59 -1.18 12.09
N LEU A 199 -13.84 -0.91 10.82
CA LEU A 199 -14.85 0.07 10.42
C LEU A 199 -16.25 -0.42 10.81
N ALA A 200 -17.10 0.51 11.27
CA ALA A 200 -18.49 0.19 11.64
C ALA A 200 -19.22 -0.55 10.51
N LYS A 201 -19.07 -0.10 9.26
CA LYS A 201 -19.69 -0.74 8.09
C LYS A 201 -19.37 -2.23 7.96
N ASP A 202 -18.19 -2.66 8.39
CA ASP A 202 -17.74 -4.05 8.30
C ASP A 202 -18.10 -4.85 9.55
N ILE A 203 -18.15 -4.21 10.72
CA ILE A 203 -18.72 -4.82 11.95
C ILE A 203 -20.15 -5.29 11.69
N PHE A 204 -20.96 -4.52 10.96
CA PHE A 204 -22.33 -4.92 10.64
C PHE A 204 -22.44 -6.14 9.71
N LYS A 205 -21.36 -6.51 9.00
CA LYS A 205 -21.26 -7.72 8.17
C LYS A 205 -20.91 -8.99 8.96
N LEU A 206 -20.63 -8.88 10.27
CA LEU A 206 -20.29 -10.00 11.15
C LEU A 206 -21.57 -10.73 11.59
N ASN A 207 -22.06 -11.65 10.76
CA ASN A 207 -23.35 -12.31 10.93
C ASN A 207 -23.45 -13.21 12.18
N GLN A 208 -22.32 -13.57 12.77
CA GLN A 208 -22.28 -14.35 14.01
C GLN A 208 -22.58 -13.52 15.27
N LEU A 209 -22.59 -12.19 15.18
CA LEU A 209 -22.88 -11.29 16.30
C LEU A 209 -24.33 -10.82 16.30
N THR A 210 -24.91 -10.65 17.49
CA THR A 210 -26.20 -10.00 17.65
C THR A 210 -26.11 -8.51 17.32
N LEU A 211 -27.25 -7.86 17.09
CA LEU A 211 -27.29 -6.41 16.83
C LEU A 211 -26.72 -5.59 18.00
N GLU A 212 -27.00 -6.01 19.24
CA GLU A 212 -26.48 -5.36 20.46
C GLU A 212 -24.97 -5.47 20.54
N GLN A 213 -24.42 -6.66 20.26
CA GLN A 213 -22.97 -6.87 20.19
C GLN A 213 -22.33 -6.02 19.08
N LYS A 214 -22.95 -5.92 17.90
CA LYS A 214 -22.45 -5.07 16.81
C LYS A 214 -22.37 -3.59 17.21
N LYS A 215 -23.40 -3.08 17.91
CA LYS A 215 -23.42 -1.70 18.40
C LYS A 215 -22.32 -1.45 19.43
N ALA A 216 -22.24 -2.31 20.45
CA ALA A 216 -21.18 -2.22 21.46
C ALA A 216 -19.78 -2.31 20.85
N LEU A 217 -19.58 -3.19 19.86
CA LEU A 217 -18.31 -3.31 19.16
C LEU A 217 -17.99 -2.06 18.34
N ALA A 218 -18.98 -1.47 17.65
CA ALA A 218 -18.79 -0.23 16.89
C ALA A 218 -18.36 0.93 17.80
N GLU A 219 -18.95 1.06 18.99
CA GLU A 219 -18.56 2.05 20.00
C GLU A 219 -17.12 1.85 20.46
N ILE A 220 -16.72 0.61 20.77
CA ILE A 220 -15.33 0.30 21.18
C ILE A 220 -14.34 0.67 20.05
N HIS A 221 -14.65 0.33 18.81
CA HIS A 221 -13.77 0.56 17.66
C HIS A 221 -13.77 2.01 17.17
N GLN A 222 -14.78 2.81 17.51
CA GLN A 222 -14.80 4.26 17.26
C GLN A 222 -13.64 4.97 17.97
N HIS A 223 -13.25 4.49 19.16
CA HIS A 223 -12.16 5.07 19.94
C HIS A 223 -10.76 4.64 19.48
N LYS A 224 -10.66 3.62 18.62
CA LYS A 224 -9.40 3.22 18.00
C LYS A 224 -9.07 4.16 16.84
N GLN A 225 -7.80 4.24 16.45
CA GLN A 225 -7.35 5.10 15.35
C GLN A 225 -6.66 4.28 14.27
N PHE A 226 -6.81 4.71 13.03
CA PHE A 226 -5.93 4.27 11.95
C PHE A 226 -4.65 5.12 12.00
N LYS A 227 -3.54 4.54 11.56
CA LYS A 227 -2.33 5.27 11.18
C LYS A 227 -2.48 5.57 9.70
N ILE A 228 -2.61 6.83 9.33
CA ILE A 228 -2.62 7.26 7.92
C ILE A 228 -1.42 8.19 7.76
N PRO A 229 -0.52 7.93 6.79
CA PRO A 229 0.57 8.84 6.47
C PRO A 229 0.00 10.23 6.18
N VAL A 230 0.70 11.26 6.65
CA VAL A 230 0.44 12.63 6.23
C VAL A 230 1.25 12.85 4.96
N ASP A 231 0.57 13.05 3.84
CA ASP A 231 1.19 13.45 2.56
C ASP A 231 1.81 14.85 2.64
#